data_AF-K4RH39-F1
#
_entry.id   AF-K4RH39-F1
#
_cell.length_a   1.000
_cell.length_b   1.000
_cell.length_c   1.000
_cell.angle_alpha   90.00
_cell.angle_beta   90.00
_cell.angle_gamma   90.00
#
_symmetry.space_group_name_H-M   'P 1'
#
loop_
_entity.id
_entity.type
_entity.pdbx_description
1 polymer ?
#
loop_
_entity_poly.entity_id
_entity_poly.type
_entity_poly.pdbx_seq_one_letter_code
_entity_poly.pdbx_strand_id
1 'polypeptide(L)'
;MRPDGRREHRDAPRLSDHEESPMATTTPAVPKARKRRRKTRTPNVNHRPPIIASDLKANELDLTPGKEHLVCPGCSTWVPITGMQGTPKLVPHHTGRANAAEPRRCTAGSNRQVAIDVEVGAWHTELIEAVPTTASRRATKVLPKPKVKPVLAASQIKPAPLSAEQVRQAFRQHQQQCLACKGEATGRDGQPLPCRDGERLAITFLRLLRQEPKRRSVREFFARERQRFDRQYVAVAPAKRTSEWVAVLPRVKDADTRRSQLPVGDTPTEARGVPLEPLQPTR
;
A
#
# COMPACT_ATOMS: atom_id res chain seq x y z
N MET A 1 5.46 91.72 10.10
CA MET A 1 4.74 91.87 11.38
C MET A 1 4.05 90.55 11.70
N ARG A 2 4.45 89.88 12.80
CA ARG A 2 3.54 89.03 13.60
C ARG A 2 2.58 89.99 14.40
N PRO A 3 1.54 89.55 15.14
CA PRO A 3 1.23 88.18 15.59
C PRO A 3 -0.28 87.81 15.69
N ASP A 4 -0.50 86.61 16.25
CA ASP A 4 -1.56 86.19 17.18
C ASP A 4 -3.02 86.26 16.73
N GLY A 5 -3.75 85.14 16.68
CA GLY A 5 -4.11 84.24 17.78
C GLY A 5 -5.64 84.11 17.71
N ARG A 6 -6.36 83.08 18.12
CA ARG A 6 -6.18 82.06 19.15
C ARG A 6 -7.46 81.18 19.09
N ARG A 7 -7.35 79.87 19.36
CA ARG A 7 -8.37 78.99 19.99
C ARG A 7 -9.70 78.75 19.23
N GLU A 8 -10.35 77.59 19.28
CA GLU A 8 -10.15 76.30 19.97
C GLU A 8 -11.14 75.29 19.35
N HIS A 9 -10.78 73.99 19.37
CA HIS A 9 -11.61 72.79 19.61
C HIS A 9 -12.97 72.63 18.86
N ARG A 10 -13.37 71.46 18.34
CA ARG A 10 -13.00 70.05 18.52
C ARG A 10 -13.85 69.21 17.54
N ASP A 11 -13.48 67.93 17.41
CA ASP A 11 -14.29 66.80 16.90
C ASP A 11 -14.48 66.72 15.37
N ALA A 12 -14.43 65.58 14.67
CA ALA A 12 -14.03 64.20 14.89
C ALA A 12 -14.01 63.55 13.46
N PRO A 13 -13.43 62.36 13.25
CA PRO A 13 -12.81 61.99 11.99
C PRO A 13 -13.68 61.14 11.05
N ARG A 14 -13.42 61.37 9.75
CA ARG A 14 -13.35 60.43 8.61
C ARG A 14 -14.21 59.15 8.67
N LEU A 15 -15.26 59.16 7.84
CA LEU A 15 -15.86 57.97 7.26
C LEU A 15 -14.80 57.23 6.42
N SER A 16 -14.43 56.03 6.86
CA SER A 16 -13.62 55.08 6.10
C SER A 16 -14.56 54.06 5.46
N ASP A 17 -14.53 54.00 4.13
CA ASP A 17 -15.20 53.01 3.32
C ASP A 17 -14.78 51.59 3.74
N HIS A 18 -15.79 50.75 3.99
CA HIS A 18 -15.62 49.34 4.28
C HIS A 18 -15.26 48.58 2.99
N GLU A 19 -13.99 48.23 2.83
CA GLU A 19 -13.59 47.11 1.98
C GLU A 19 -14.13 45.79 2.58
N GLU A 20 -15.04 45.14 1.86
CA GLU A 20 -15.46 43.77 2.10
C GLU A 20 -14.27 42.81 1.95
N SER A 21 -13.66 42.44 3.08
CA SER A 21 -12.82 41.24 3.17
C SER A 21 -13.70 39.98 3.13
N PRO A 22 -13.46 39.03 2.22
CA PRO A 22 -14.22 37.78 2.20
C PRO A 22 -13.89 36.95 3.44
N MET A 23 -14.92 36.64 4.24
CA MET A 23 -14.83 35.74 5.37
C MET A 23 -14.32 34.37 4.94
N ALA A 24 -13.11 34.02 5.39
CA ALA A 24 -12.59 32.68 5.33
C ALA A 24 -13.52 31.74 6.12
N THR A 25 -14.36 31.01 5.41
CA THR A 25 -15.15 29.92 5.97
C THR A 25 -14.19 28.79 6.32
N THR A 26 -13.64 28.85 7.53
CA THR A 26 -12.84 27.76 8.09
C THR A 26 -13.80 26.65 8.46
N THR A 27 -13.97 25.69 7.56
CA THR A 27 -14.63 24.41 7.86
C THR A 27 -14.02 23.84 9.14
N PRO A 28 -14.81 23.59 10.22
CA PRO A 28 -14.26 23.04 11.45
C PRO A 28 -13.70 21.65 11.15
N ALA A 29 -12.40 21.49 11.40
CA ALA A 29 -11.74 20.21 11.25
C ALA A 29 -12.45 19.17 12.13
N VAL A 30 -13.05 18.15 11.50
CA VAL A 30 -13.73 17.06 12.21
C VAL A 30 -12.75 16.47 13.23
N PRO A 31 -13.10 16.45 14.53
CA PRO A 31 -12.20 15.94 15.56
C PRO A 31 -11.88 14.46 15.25
N LYS A 32 -10.61 14.10 15.34
CA LYS A 32 -10.14 12.72 15.11
C LYS A 32 -9.90 12.04 16.45
N ALA A 33 -10.23 10.74 16.54
CA ALA A 33 -9.98 9.94 17.75
C ALA A 33 -8.49 10.01 18.12
N ARG A 34 -8.18 10.57 19.29
CA ARG A 34 -6.80 10.72 19.77
C ARG A 34 -6.16 9.36 20.09
N LYS A 35 -4.85 9.26 19.89
CA LYS A 35 -4.04 8.13 20.36
C LYS A 35 -4.21 7.98 21.87
N ARG A 36 -4.47 6.75 22.32
CA ARG A 36 -4.81 6.45 23.71
C ARG A 36 -3.57 6.61 24.59
N ARG A 37 -3.71 7.37 25.68
CA ARG A 37 -2.65 7.47 26.71
C ARG A 37 -2.62 6.16 27.47
N ARG A 38 -1.42 5.58 27.66
CA ARG A 38 -1.26 4.30 28.37
C ARG A 38 -1.50 4.40 29.88
N LYS A 39 -1.37 5.59 30.46
CA LYS A 39 -1.60 5.84 31.89
C LYS A 39 -2.46 7.09 32.08
N THR A 40 -3.37 7.03 33.04
CA THR A 40 -4.21 8.17 33.44
C THR A 40 -3.97 8.47 34.91
N ARG A 41 -3.66 9.73 35.24
CA ARG A 41 -3.35 10.19 36.62
C ARG A 41 -4.59 10.64 37.40
N THR A 42 -5.80 10.55 36.83
CA THR A 42 -7.01 11.03 37.51
C THR A 42 -7.47 10.01 38.57
N PRO A 43 -7.76 10.43 39.81
CA PRO A 43 -8.31 9.53 40.83
C PRO A 43 -9.74 9.09 40.51
N ASN A 44 -10.49 9.88 39.73
CA ASN A 44 -11.89 9.62 39.35
C ASN A 44 -12.15 8.20 38.82
N VAL A 45 -13.16 7.53 39.38
CA VAL A 45 -13.68 6.22 38.97
C VAL A 45 -15.14 6.40 38.55
N ASN A 46 -15.53 5.75 37.46
CA ASN A 46 -16.91 5.75 36.98
C ASN A 46 -17.81 5.01 37.99
N HIS A 47 -18.99 5.56 38.28
CA HIS A 47 -19.95 5.02 39.25
C HIS A 47 -20.64 3.72 38.79
N ARG A 48 -20.45 3.31 37.53
CA ARG A 48 -21.00 2.04 37.04
C ARG A 48 -20.37 0.83 37.74
N PRO A 49 -21.08 -0.31 37.82
CA PRO A 49 -20.54 -1.53 38.41
C PRO A 49 -19.17 -1.90 37.80
N PRO A 50 -18.22 -2.46 38.57
CA PRO A 50 -16.94 -2.90 38.04
C PRO A 50 -17.10 -3.86 36.84
N ILE A 51 -16.11 -3.86 35.95
CA ILE A 51 -15.97 -4.92 34.94
C ILE A 51 -15.26 -6.07 35.65
N ILE A 52 -15.91 -7.22 35.70
CA ILE A 52 -15.31 -8.44 36.24
C ILE A 52 -14.46 -9.09 35.13
N ALA A 53 -13.22 -9.46 35.44
CA ALA A 53 -12.29 -9.98 34.45
C ALA A 53 -12.69 -11.40 34.00
N SER A 54 -13.19 -12.23 34.91
CA SER A 54 -13.66 -13.59 34.61
C SER A 54 -14.88 -13.64 33.68
N ASP A 55 -15.69 -12.58 33.63
CA ASP A 55 -16.82 -12.46 32.70
C ASP A 55 -16.37 -12.21 31.25
N LEU A 56 -15.11 -11.81 31.03
CA LEU A 56 -14.56 -11.58 29.71
C LEU A 56 -14.00 -12.88 29.13
N LYS A 57 -14.13 -13.04 27.82
CA LYS A 57 -13.45 -14.16 27.13
C LYS A 57 -11.93 -14.00 27.27
N ALA A 58 -11.20 -15.10 27.31
CA ALA A 58 -9.73 -15.08 27.34
C ALA A 58 -9.11 -14.18 26.24
N ASN A 59 -9.73 -14.13 25.05
CA ASN A 59 -9.31 -13.29 23.92
C ASN A 59 -9.74 -11.82 23.99
N GLU A 60 -10.51 -11.43 25.00
CA GLU A 60 -11.01 -10.06 25.24
C GLU A 60 -10.27 -9.37 26.41
N LEU A 61 -9.28 -10.05 26.97
CA LEU A 61 -8.46 -9.62 28.09
C LEU A 61 -7.00 -9.90 27.76
N ASP A 62 -6.09 -9.02 28.16
CA ASP A 62 -4.63 -9.22 28.13
C ASP A 62 -4.11 -8.79 29.50
N LEU A 63 -3.65 -9.75 30.31
CA LEU A 63 -3.02 -9.51 31.61
C LEU A 63 -1.50 -9.67 31.56
N THR A 64 -0.89 -9.66 30.37
CA THR A 64 0.57 -9.70 30.24
C THR A 64 1.18 -8.48 30.96
N PRO A 65 2.17 -8.66 31.85
CA PRO A 65 2.78 -7.56 32.59
C PRO A 65 3.25 -6.41 31.68
N GLY A 66 2.77 -5.20 31.95
CA GLY A 66 3.05 -3.98 31.19
C GLY A 66 2.23 -3.81 29.90
N LYS A 67 1.35 -4.75 29.58
CA LYS A 67 0.40 -4.71 28.45
C LYS A 67 -1.02 -5.03 28.92
N GLU A 68 -1.38 -4.58 30.11
CA GLU A 68 -2.70 -4.86 30.66
C GLU A 68 -3.78 -4.09 29.89
N HIS A 69 -4.60 -4.81 29.12
CA HIS A 69 -5.68 -4.25 28.31
C HIS A 69 -6.90 -5.16 28.37
N LEU A 70 -8.08 -4.60 28.16
CA LEU A 70 -9.29 -5.39 27.93
C LEU A 70 -10.18 -4.73 26.87
N VAL A 71 -11.09 -5.51 26.31
CA VAL A 71 -12.13 -5.03 25.42
C VAL A 71 -13.23 -4.39 26.26
N CYS A 72 -13.41 -3.07 26.12
CA CYS A 72 -14.44 -2.35 26.88
C CYS A 72 -15.85 -2.81 26.47
N PRO A 73 -16.69 -3.31 27.40
CA PRO A 73 -18.04 -3.79 27.07
C PRO A 73 -18.95 -2.71 26.47
N GLY A 74 -18.72 -1.44 26.82
CA GLY A 74 -19.53 -0.32 26.32
C GLY A 74 -19.21 0.16 24.91
N CYS A 75 -18.08 -0.24 24.31
CA CYS A 75 -17.72 0.23 22.96
C CYS A 75 -16.88 -0.75 22.12
N SER A 76 -16.61 -1.95 22.64
CA SER A 76 -15.86 -3.02 21.99
C SER A 76 -14.45 -2.60 21.50
N THR A 77 -13.85 -1.59 22.13
CA THR A 77 -12.47 -1.18 21.83
C THR A 77 -11.51 -1.74 22.86
N TRP A 78 -10.30 -2.09 22.42
CA TRP A 78 -9.20 -2.42 23.33
C TRP A 78 -8.75 -1.18 24.11
N VAL A 79 -8.76 -1.29 25.43
CA VAL A 79 -8.51 -0.18 26.35
C VAL A 79 -7.48 -0.61 27.40
N PRO A 80 -6.40 0.18 27.58
CA PRO A 80 -5.44 -0.05 28.65
C PRO A 80 -6.11 -0.01 30.03
N ILE A 81 -5.70 -0.93 30.89
CA ILE A 81 -5.98 -0.92 32.32
C ILE A 81 -4.86 -0.13 32.99
N THR A 82 -5.22 0.78 33.89
CA THR A 82 -4.26 1.54 34.69
C THR A 82 -4.51 1.32 36.17
N GLY A 83 -3.52 1.56 37.02
CA GLY A 83 -3.65 1.36 38.46
C GLY A 83 -3.63 -0.10 38.90
N MET A 84 -2.93 -0.98 38.17
CA MET A 84 -2.80 -2.42 38.48
C MET A 84 -2.31 -2.72 39.91
N GLN A 85 -1.54 -1.81 40.53
CA GLN A 85 -1.03 -1.91 41.90
C GLN A 85 -1.96 -1.28 42.96
N GLY A 86 -3.14 -0.79 42.57
CA GLY A 86 -4.08 -0.11 43.44
C GLY A 86 -5.52 -0.42 43.04
N THR A 87 -6.21 0.55 42.44
CA THR A 87 -7.57 0.37 41.91
C THR A 87 -7.50 0.26 40.38
N PRO A 88 -7.55 -0.96 39.80
CA PRO A 88 -7.50 -1.13 38.36
C PRO A 88 -8.72 -0.49 37.71
N LYS A 89 -8.50 0.28 36.63
CA LYS A 89 -9.57 0.90 35.87
C LYS A 89 -9.18 1.17 34.43
N LEU A 90 -10.20 1.30 33.57
CA LEU A 90 -10.01 1.66 32.18
C LEU A 90 -9.57 3.11 32.03
N VAL A 91 -8.55 3.37 31.21
CA VAL A 91 -8.19 4.74 30.84
C VAL A 91 -9.34 5.41 30.04
N PRO A 92 -9.49 6.75 30.14
CA PRO A 92 -10.41 7.50 29.28
C PRO A 92 -10.16 7.21 27.80
N HIS A 93 -11.23 6.87 27.09
CA HIS A 93 -11.15 6.52 25.68
C HIS A 93 -12.40 6.95 24.91
N HIS A 94 -12.28 6.95 23.59
CA HIS A 94 -13.37 7.25 22.66
C HIS A 94 -13.96 5.97 22.09
N THR A 95 -15.21 6.04 21.63
CA THR A 95 -15.86 5.02 20.83
C THR A 95 -15.21 4.99 19.44
N GLY A 96 -14.97 3.78 18.92
CA GLY A 96 -14.38 3.59 17.58
C GLY A 96 -12.85 3.52 17.52
N ARG A 97 -12.35 3.34 16.29
CA ARG A 97 -10.91 3.20 15.99
C ARG A 97 -10.20 4.55 16.05
N ALA A 98 -8.90 4.53 16.36
CA ALA A 98 -8.08 5.75 16.32
C ALA A 98 -8.15 6.38 14.91
N ASN A 99 -8.21 7.71 14.85
CA ASN A 99 -8.40 8.51 13.63
C ASN A 99 -9.75 8.38 12.90
N ALA A 100 -10.75 7.67 13.46
CA ALA A 100 -12.11 7.70 12.92
C ALA A 100 -12.74 9.12 13.08
N ALA A 101 -13.61 9.48 12.13
CA ALA A 101 -14.44 10.68 12.19
C ALA A 101 -15.49 10.56 13.31
N GLU A 102 -15.85 11.68 13.93
CA GLU A 102 -16.85 11.79 15.03
C GLU A 102 -16.60 10.91 16.27
N PRO A 103 -15.43 11.01 16.92
CA PRO A 103 -15.12 10.25 18.13
C PRO A 103 -15.92 10.76 19.33
N ARG A 104 -16.94 10.02 19.76
CA ARG A 104 -17.62 10.28 21.03
C ARG A 104 -16.82 9.67 22.18
N ARG A 105 -16.70 10.36 23.32
CA ARG A 105 -16.07 9.76 24.51
C ARG A 105 -16.93 8.59 24.99
N CYS A 106 -16.33 7.45 25.29
CA CYS A 106 -17.08 6.31 25.84
C CYS A 106 -17.46 6.62 27.30
N THR A 107 -18.67 7.11 27.51
CA THR A 107 -19.22 7.45 28.82
C THR A 107 -19.50 6.20 29.67
N ALA A 108 -19.85 5.08 29.02
CA ALA A 108 -20.12 3.80 29.68
C ALA A 108 -18.87 3.08 30.20
N GLY A 109 -17.70 3.30 29.58
CA GLY A 109 -16.48 2.52 29.85
C GLY A 109 -15.29 3.34 30.36
N SER A 110 -15.20 4.63 30.07
CA SER A 110 -14.08 5.45 30.54
C SER A 110 -14.05 5.51 32.07
N ASN A 111 -12.85 5.34 32.67
CA ASN A 111 -12.63 5.31 34.11
C ASN A 111 -13.41 4.22 34.86
N ARG A 112 -13.99 3.24 34.16
CA ARG A 112 -14.72 2.15 34.81
C ARG A 112 -13.75 1.22 35.52
N GLN A 113 -14.06 0.90 36.78
CA GLN A 113 -13.26 0.00 37.61
C GLN A 113 -13.22 -1.39 36.98
N VAL A 114 -12.10 -2.07 37.15
CA VAL A 114 -11.88 -3.44 36.72
C VAL A 114 -11.56 -4.26 37.97
N ALA A 115 -12.33 -5.30 38.23
CA ALA A 115 -12.03 -6.31 39.23
C ALA A 115 -11.28 -7.45 38.53
N ILE A 116 -10.02 -7.66 38.90
CA ILE A 116 -9.19 -8.73 38.37
C ILE A 116 -9.32 -9.90 39.34
N ASP A 117 -10.33 -10.72 39.10
CA ASP A 117 -10.70 -11.89 39.89
C ASP A 117 -10.20 -13.21 39.27
N VAL A 118 -9.49 -13.12 38.15
CA VAL A 118 -8.83 -14.25 37.49
C VAL A 118 -7.38 -14.35 37.94
N GLU A 119 -6.94 -15.58 38.20
CA GLU A 119 -5.52 -15.85 38.42
C GLU A 119 -4.77 -15.70 37.09
N VAL A 120 -3.76 -14.82 37.06
CA VAL A 120 -2.99 -14.51 35.84
C VAL A 120 -2.37 -15.77 35.23
N GLY A 121 -1.96 -16.74 36.05
CA GLY A 121 -1.43 -18.03 35.62
C GLY A 121 -2.48 -18.90 34.92
N ALA A 122 -3.65 -19.06 35.54
CA ALA A 122 -4.76 -19.83 34.97
C ALA A 122 -5.24 -19.25 33.63
N TRP A 123 -5.34 -17.91 33.53
CA TRP A 123 -5.68 -17.23 32.27
C TRP A 123 -4.62 -17.46 31.17
N HIS A 124 -3.33 -17.44 31.50
CA HIS A 124 -2.28 -17.74 30.53
C HIS A 124 -2.36 -19.18 30.02
N THR A 125 -2.65 -20.13 30.90
CA THR A 125 -2.83 -21.54 30.53
C THR A 125 -4.01 -21.71 29.57
N GLU A 126 -5.17 -21.11 29.86
CA GLU A 126 -6.34 -21.15 28.99
C GLU A 126 -6.05 -20.57 27.60
N LEU A 127 -5.32 -19.46 27.52
CA LEU A 127 -4.87 -18.91 26.25
C LEU A 127 -3.95 -19.85 25.47
N ILE A 128 -2.97 -20.46 26.14
CA ILE A 128 -2.01 -21.37 25.50
C ILE A 128 -2.73 -22.63 25.00
N GLU A 129 -3.68 -23.18 25.73
CA GLU A 129 -4.47 -24.35 25.33
C GLU A 129 -5.45 -24.05 24.18
N ALA A 130 -5.95 -22.81 24.06
CA ALA A 130 -6.80 -22.40 22.95
C ALA A 130 -6.04 -22.22 21.61
N VAL A 131 -4.74 -21.92 21.65
CA VAL A 131 -3.87 -21.73 20.48
C VAL A 131 -3.74 -22.99 19.59
N PRO A 132 -3.44 -24.21 20.08
CA PRO A 132 -3.34 -25.39 19.24
C PRO A 132 -4.69 -25.75 18.56
N THR A 133 -5.81 -25.53 19.24
CA THR A 133 -7.15 -25.77 18.69
C THR A 133 -7.45 -24.85 17.50
N THR A 134 -7.00 -23.59 17.55
CA THR A 134 -7.13 -22.64 16.44
C THR A 134 -6.05 -22.80 15.37
N ALA A 135 -4.83 -23.21 15.74
CA ALA A 135 -3.74 -23.51 14.81
C ALA A 135 -3.97 -24.77 13.97
N SER A 136 -4.84 -25.69 14.43
CA SER A 136 -5.28 -26.86 13.64
C SER A 136 -6.09 -26.48 12.40
N ARG A 137 -6.70 -25.28 12.38
CA ARG A 137 -7.27 -24.72 11.15
C ARG A 137 -6.11 -24.37 10.25
N ARG A 138 -5.82 -25.24 9.27
CA ARG A 138 -4.79 -25.01 8.24
C ARG A 138 -4.78 -23.54 7.88
N ALA A 139 -3.67 -22.87 8.14
CA ALA A 139 -3.46 -21.53 7.63
C ALA A 139 -3.44 -21.63 6.10
N THR A 140 -4.59 -21.42 5.46
CA THR A 140 -4.66 -21.17 4.03
C THR A 140 -3.87 -19.89 3.87
N LYS A 141 -2.62 -20.00 3.43
CA LYS A 141 -1.79 -18.84 3.11
C LYS A 141 -2.56 -18.09 2.03
N VAL A 142 -3.31 -17.06 2.44
CA VAL A 142 -3.99 -16.17 1.52
C VAL A 142 -2.86 -15.46 0.80
N LEU A 143 -2.48 -16.03 -0.35
CA LEU A 143 -1.56 -15.37 -1.26
C LEU A 143 -2.25 -14.04 -1.60
N PRO A 144 -1.65 -12.90 -1.24
CA PRO A 144 -2.21 -11.62 -1.60
C PRO A 144 -2.47 -11.66 -3.09
N LYS A 145 -3.72 -11.42 -3.48
CA LYS A 145 -4.08 -11.34 -4.90
C LYS A 145 -3.07 -10.40 -5.53
N PRO A 146 -2.28 -10.84 -6.54
CA PRO A 146 -1.19 -10.05 -7.06
C PRO A 146 -1.76 -8.67 -7.38
N LYS A 147 -1.21 -7.64 -6.73
CA LYS A 147 -1.64 -6.26 -6.99
C LYS A 147 -1.39 -6.04 -8.48
N VAL A 148 -2.47 -6.04 -9.25
CA VAL A 148 -2.40 -5.74 -10.67
C VAL A 148 -1.77 -4.37 -10.75
N LYS A 149 -0.60 -4.28 -11.42
CA LYS A 149 0.03 -2.97 -11.66
C LYS A 149 -1.05 -2.09 -12.30
N PRO A 150 -1.34 -0.90 -11.73
CA PRO A 150 -2.30 0.00 -12.34
C PRO A 150 -1.95 0.14 -13.81
N VAL A 151 -2.94 -0.04 -14.69
CA VAL A 151 -2.76 0.19 -16.12
C VAL A 151 -2.22 1.61 -16.25
N LEU A 152 -1.11 1.75 -16.97
CA LEU A 152 -0.49 3.05 -17.21
C LEU A 152 -1.54 4.00 -17.80
N ALA A 153 -1.56 5.24 -17.31
CA ALA A 153 -2.40 6.26 -17.90
C ALA A 153 -2.08 6.39 -19.40
N ALA A 154 -3.05 6.72 -20.25
CA ALA A 154 -2.83 6.85 -21.70
C ALA A 154 -1.65 7.79 -22.04
N SER A 155 -1.44 8.83 -21.23
CA SER A 155 -0.31 9.76 -21.33
C SER A 155 1.07 9.14 -21.03
N GLN A 156 1.11 8.01 -20.31
CA GLN A 156 2.33 7.29 -19.94
C GLN A 156 2.65 6.13 -20.91
N ILE A 157 1.72 5.80 -21.81
CA ILE A 157 1.96 4.81 -22.87
C ILE A 157 2.91 5.45 -23.88
N LYS A 158 4.19 5.09 -23.81
CA LYS A 158 5.14 5.45 -24.87
C LYS A 158 4.74 4.65 -26.11
N PRO A 159 4.29 5.30 -27.20
CA PRO A 159 3.96 4.57 -28.41
C PRO A 159 5.19 3.81 -28.89
N ALA A 160 4.98 2.59 -29.36
CA ALA A 160 6.05 1.80 -29.95
C ALA A 160 6.70 2.66 -31.06
N PRO A 161 8.04 2.80 -31.05
CA PRO A 161 8.69 3.63 -32.04
C PRO A 161 8.47 2.99 -33.42
N LEU A 162 7.78 3.71 -34.31
CA LEU A 162 7.50 3.27 -35.66
C LEU A 162 8.81 2.86 -36.35
N SER A 163 8.81 1.68 -36.98
CA SER A 163 9.95 1.26 -37.80
C SER A 163 9.97 2.05 -39.11
N ALA A 164 11.15 2.21 -39.71
CA ALA A 164 11.27 2.84 -41.03
C ALA A 164 10.42 2.10 -42.07
N GLU A 165 10.34 0.77 -41.97
CA GLU A 165 9.53 -0.07 -42.86
C GLU A 165 8.03 0.18 -42.72
N GLN A 166 7.53 0.32 -41.48
CA GLN A 166 6.13 0.64 -41.23
C GLN A 166 5.75 1.99 -41.84
N VAL A 167 6.60 3.01 -41.71
CA VAL A 167 6.36 4.32 -42.31
C VAL A 167 6.43 4.25 -43.85
N ARG A 168 7.36 3.45 -44.41
CA ARG A 168 7.43 3.21 -45.86
C ARG A 168 6.16 2.55 -46.40
N GLN A 169 5.62 1.55 -45.69
CA GLN A 169 4.39 0.88 -46.08
C GLN A 169 3.18 1.83 -46.01
N ALA A 170 3.07 2.61 -44.94
CA ALA A 170 2.03 3.64 -44.80
C ALA A 170 2.12 4.69 -45.92
N PHE A 171 3.33 5.14 -46.27
CA PHE A 171 3.53 6.07 -47.39
C PHE A 171 3.07 5.48 -48.72
N ARG A 172 3.42 4.22 -49.03
CA ARG A 172 2.98 3.54 -50.25
C ARG A 172 1.46 3.38 -50.30
N GLN A 173 0.84 2.99 -49.19
CA GLN A 173 -0.61 2.87 -49.09
C GLN A 173 -1.29 4.22 -49.31
N HIS A 174 -0.75 5.28 -48.71
CA HIS A 174 -1.23 6.64 -48.91
C HIS A 174 -1.14 7.07 -50.38
N GLN A 175 -0.02 6.82 -51.06
CA GLN A 175 0.14 7.10 -52.50
C GLN A 175 -0.91 6.37 -53.36
N GLN A 176 -1.30 5.16 -52.99
CA GLN A 176 -2.33 4.40 -53.71
C GLN A 176 -3.76 4.91 -53.49
N GLN A 177 -4.01 5.64 -52.41
CA GLN A 177 -5.36 6.05 -52.01
C GLN A 177 -5.61 7.56 -52.18
N CYS A 178 -4.56 8.39 -52.19
CA CYS A 178 -4.68 9.85 -52.24
C CYS A 178 -4.62 10.39 -53.68
N LEU A 179 -5.68 11.06 -54.12
CA LEU A 179 -5.78 11.69 -55.45
C LEU A 179 -4.69 12.76 -55.68
N ALA A 180 -4.33 13.52 -54.64
CA ALA A 180 -3.25 14.51 -54.73
C ALA A 180 -1.88 13.85 -54.94
N CYS A 181 -1.58 12.73 -54.26
CA CYS A 181 -0.35 11.98 -54.51
C CYS A 181 -0.32 11.26 -55.86
N LYS A 182 -1.48 10.95 -56.43
CA LYS A 182 -1.60 10.43 -57.80
C LYS A 182 -1.47 11.51 -58.87
N GLY A 183 -1.47 12.79 -58.49
CA GLY A 183 -1.49 13.91 -59.42
C GLY A 183 -2.86 14.15 -60.08
N GLU A 184 -3.91 13.48 -59.61
CA GLU A 184 -5.28 13.57 -60.11
C GLU A 184 -6.05 14.73 -59.49
N ALA A 185 -5.58 15.26 -58.35
CA ALA A 185 -6.17 16.43 -57.71
C ALA A 185 -5.40 17.71 -58.09
N THR A 186 -6.07 18.62 -58.79
CA THR A 186 -5.54 19.94 -59.16
C THR A 186 -6.27 21.05 -58.41
N GLY A 187 -5.54 22.13 -58.17
CA GLY A 187 -6.05 23.36 -57.57
C GLY A 187 -6.88 24.16 -58.57
N ARG A 188 -7.42 25.28 -58.10
CA ARG A 188 -8.26 26.18 -58.92
C ARG A 188 -7.47 26.83 -60.08
N ASP A 189 -6.14 26.80 -59.98
CA ASP A 189 -5.12 27.26 -60.92
C ASP A 189 -4.63 26.17 -61.89
N GLY A 190 -5.19 24.95 -61.82
CA GLY A 190 -4.78 23.81 -62.63
C GLY A 190 -3.46 23.16 -62.20
N GLN A 191 -2.83 23.65 -61.13
CA GLN A 191 -1.59 23.07 -60.59
C GLN A 191 -1.89 21.86 -59.70
N PRO A 192 -1.01 20.85 -59.63
CA PRO A 192 -1.17 19.72 -58.71
C PRO A 192 -1.26 20.17 -57.26
N LEU A 193 -2.27 19.71 -56.53
CA LEU A 193 -2.42 20.05 -55.11
C LEU A 193 -1.32 19.37 -54.27
N PRO A 194 -0.64 20.10 -53.37
CA PRO A 194 0.35 19.51 -52.49
C PRO A 194 -0.30 18.59 -51.45
N CYS A 195 0.24 17.38 -51.27
CA CYS A 195 -0.25 16.45 -50.26
C CYS A 195 0.59 16.50 -48.97
N ARG A 196 0.06 17.17 -47.94
CA ARG A 196 0.72 17.35 -46.64
C ARG A 196 0.94 16.04 -45.87
N ASP A 197 0.02 15.09 -45.98
CA ASP A 197 0.15 13.79 -45.33
C ASP A 197 1.24 12.94 -45.98
N GLY A 198 1.28 12.91 -47.32
CA GLY A 198 2.36 12.28 -48.08
C GLY A 198 3.72 12.90 -47.76
N GLU A 199 3.81 14.23 -47.75
CA GLU A 199 5.01 14.98 -47.37
C GLU A 199 5.49 14.61 -45.96
N ARG A 200 4.59 14.58 -44.97
CA ARG A 200 4.88 14.21 -43.59
C ARG A 200 5.40 12.78 -43.48
N LEU A 201 4.79 11.82 -44.18
CA LEU A 201 5.23 10.42 -44.20
C LEU A 201 6.62 10.27 -44.83
N ALA A 202 6.88 10.94 -45.95
CA ALA A 202 8.18 10.93 -46.62
C ALA A 202 9.29 11.51 -45.73
N ILE A 203 9.06 12.68 -45.12
CA ILE A 203 10.01 13.32 -44.19
C ILE A 203 10.28 12.40 -43.00
N THR A 204 9.25 11.77 -42.44
CA THR A 204 9.37 10.85 -41.30
C THR A 204 10.21 9.62 -41.68
N PHE A 205 9.98 9.04 -42.85
CA PHE A 205 10.76 7.91 -43.36
C PHE A 205 12.24 8.26 -43.52
N LEU A 206 12.55 9.39 -44.18
CA LEU A 206 13.92 9.85 -44.36
C LEU A 206 14.64 10.12 -43.02
N ARG A 207 13.93 10.70 -42.04
CA ARG A 207 14.45 10.91 -40.69
C ARG A 207 14.81 9.59 -40.02
N LEU A 208 13.94 8.59 -40.09
CA LEU A 208 14.19 7.27 -39.51
C LEU A 208 15.38 6.57 -40.16
N LEU A 209 15.51 6.63 -41.50
CA LEU A 209 16.66 6.07 -42.21
C LEU A 209 17.99 6.69 -41.77
N ARG A 210 18.06 8.02 -41.62
CA ARG A 210 19.27 8.69 -41.12
C ARG A 210 19.61 8.30 -39.68
N GLN A 211 18.60 8.01 -38.86
CA GLN A 211 18.79 7.65 -37.46
C GLN A 211 19.11 6.17 -37.25
N GLU A 212 18.81 5.29 -38.22
CA GLU A 212 18.93 3.84 -38.04
C GLU A 212 20.35 3.35 -37.68
N PRO A 213 21.45 3.89 -38.25
CA PRO A 213 22.80 3.50 -37.83
C PRO A 213 23.06 3.75 -36.34
N LYS A 214 22.61 4.90 -35.82
CA LYS A 214 22.73 5.24 -34.38
C LYS A 214 21.84 4.35 -33.52
N ARG A 215 20.63 4.01 -33.97
CA ARG A 215 19.74 3.09 -33.24
C ARG A 215 20.33 1.68 -33.20
N ARG A 216 20.95 1.25 -34.30
CA ARG A 216 21.63 -0.05 -34.40
C ARG A 216 22.80 -0.13 -33.43
N SER A 217 23.67 0.88 -33.39
CA SER A 217 24.82 0.88 -32.47
C SER A 217 24.39 0.84 -31.00
N VAL A 218 23.34 1.59 -30.64
CA VAL A 218 22.77 1.56 -29.28
C VAL A 218 22.20 0.18 -28.95
N ARG A 219 21.46 -0.46 -29.87
CA ARG A 219 20.93 -1.83 -29.68
C ARG A 219 22.07 -2.84 -29.49
N GLU A 220 23.09 -2.78 -30.34
CA GLU A 220 24.25 -3.67 -30.28
C GLU A 220 25.03 -3.50 -28.98
N PHE A 221 25.21 -2.26 -28.51
CA PHE A 221 25.83 -1.97 -27.22
C PHE A 221 25.07 -2.64 -26.07
N PHE A 222 23.75 -2.42 -25.97
CA PHE A 222 22.94 -3.05 -24.92
C PHE A 222 22.89 -4.58 -25.04
N ALA A 223 22.89 -5.12 -26.25
CA ALA A 223 22.96 -6.56 -26.46
C ALA A 223 24.28 -7.15 -25.94
N ARG A 224 25.41 -6.48 -26.20
CA ARG A 224 26.73 -6.89 -25.69
C ARG A 224 26.80 -6.80 -24.16
N GLU A 225 26.30 -5.72 -23.57
CA GLU A 225 26.26 -5.57 -22.11
C GLU A 225 25.38 -6.64 -21.46
N ARG A 226 24.19 -6.90 -22.01
CA ARG A 226 23.33 -7.99 -21.51
C ARG A 226 24.02 -9.35 -21.61
N GLN A 227 24.68 -9.64 -22.73
CA GLN A 227 25.42 -10.89 -22.89
C GLN A 227 26.56 -11.01 -21.87
N ARG A 228 27.24 -9.91 -21.53
CA ARG A 228 28.28 -9.89 -20.49
C ARG A 228 27.70 -10.22 -19.11
N PHE A 229 26.60 -9.57 -18.73
CA PHE A 229 25.89 -9.84 -17.47
C PHE A 229 25.40 -11.29 -17.40
N ASP A 230 24.80 -11.80 -18.48
CA ASP A 230 24.30 -13.17 -18.54
C ASP A 230 25.44 -14.18 -18.35
N ARG A 231 26.61 -13.94 -18.97
CA ARG A 231 27.81 -14.77 -18.76
C ARG A 231 28.29 -14.75 -17.32
N GLN A 232 28.36 -13.56 -16.70
CA GLN A 232 28.74 -13.43 -15.29
C GLN A 232 27.74 -14.14 -14.38
N TYR A 233 26.44 -13.99 -14.64
CA TYR A 233 25.40 -14.66 -13.87
C TYR A 233 25.51 -16.17 -14.00
N VAL A 234 25.65 -16.71 -15.21
CA VAL A 234 25.82 -18.16 -15.45
C VAL A 234 27.08 -18.70 -14.76
N ALA A 235 28.19 -17.96 -14.76
CA ALA A 235 29.42 -18.38 -14.10
C ALA A 235 29.28 -18.45 -12.57
N VAL A 236 28.53 -17.53 -11.95
CA VAL A 236 28.37 -17.45 -10.49
C VAL A 236 27.18 -18.27 -9.97
N ALA A 237 26.18 -18.52 -10.82
CA ALA A 237 24.94 -19.20 -10.43
C ALA A 237 25.13 -20.58 -9.76
N PRO A 238 26.05 -21.46 -10.20
CA PRO A 238 26.28 -22.74 -9.54
C PRO A 238 26.77 -22.58 -8.10
N ALA A 239 27.78 -21.72 -7.87
CA ALA A 239 28.36 -21.49 -6.55
C ALA A 239 27.35 -20.81 -5.60
N LYS A 240 26.53 -19.91 -6.13
CA LYS A 240 25.44 -19.30 -5.36
C LYS A 240 24.37 -20.35 -4.99
N ARG A 241 24.01 -21.23 -5.93
CA ARG A 241 23.04 -22.29 -5.70
C ARG A 241 23.55 -23.28 -4.66
N THR A 242 24.84 -23.66 -4.69
CA THR A 242 25.41 -24.56 -3.68
C THR A 242 25.43 -23.93 -2.30
N SER A 243 25.80 -22.65 -2.17
CA SER A 243 25.76 -21.96 -0.87
C SER A 243 24.34 -21.80 -0.33
N GLU A 244 23.38 -21.46 -1.19
CA GLU A 244 21.95 -21.43 -0.85
C GLU A 244 21.46 -22.80 -0.38
N TRP A 245 21.85 -23.90 -1.05
CA TRP A 245 21.52 -25.26 -0.61
C TRP A 245 22.14 -25.61 0.74
N VAL A 246 23.42 -25.28 0.95
CA VAL A 246 24.11 -25.53 2.23
C VAL A 246 23.39 -24.81 3.37
N ALA A 247 22.94 -23.57 3.16
CA ALA A 247 22.21 -22.80 4.18
C ALA A 247 20.86 -23.43 4.56
N VAL A 248 20.20 -24.11 3.61
CA VAL A 248 18.87 -24.72 3.83
C VAL A 248 18.97 -26.19 4.24
N LEU A 249 20.10 -26.84 4.01
CA LEU A 249 20.35 -28.26 4.27
C LEU A 249 20.01 -28.71 5.70
N PRO A 250 20.33 -27.96 6.79
CA PRO A 250 19.93 -28.36 8.14
C PRO A 250 18.41 -28.45 8.31
N ARG A 251 17.66 -27.47 7.79
CA ARG A 251 16.19 -27.46 7.87
C ARG A 251 15.57 -28.60 7.06
N VAL A 252 16.16 -28.96 5.93
CA VAL A 252 15.74 -30.11 5.12
C VAL A 252 15.96 -31.39 5.91
N LYS A 253 17.15 -31.58 6.49
CA LYS A 253 17.45 -32.73 7.36
C LYS A 253 16.49 -32.84 8.54
N ASP A 254 16.21 -31.74 9.24
CA ASP A 254 15.23 -31.73 10.34
C ASP A 254 13.82 -32.11 9.89
N ALA A 255 13.43 -31.69 8.68
CA ALA A 255 12.15 -32.07 8.09
C ALA A 255 12.12 -33.55 7.67
N ASP A 256 13.23 -34.09 7.15
CA ASP A 256 13.35 -35.50 6.79
C ASP A 256 13.34 -36.41 8.04
N THR A 257 14.08 -36.05 9.09
CA THR A 257 14.08 -36.77 10.38
C THR A 257 12.70 -36.80 11.02
N ARG A 258 11.96 -35.69 10.99
CA ARG A 258 10.57 -35.68 11.49
C ARG A 258 9.66 -36.56 10.65
N ARG A 259 9.88 -36.64 9.34
CA ARG A 259 9.13 -37.54 8.44
C ARG A 259 9.43 -39.01 8.71
N SER A 260 10.67 -39.38 9.00
CA SER A 260 11.05 -40.78 9.26
C SER A 260 10.59 -41.29 10.64
N GLN A 261 10.28 -40.38 11.56
CA GLN A 261 9.75 -40.71 12.89
C GLN A 261 8.22 -40.87 12.92
N LEU A 262 7.52 -40.68 11.79
CA LEU A 262 6.08 -40.91 11.71
C LEU A 262 5.77 -42.42 11.78
N PRO A 263 4.88 -42.88 12.68
CA PRO A 263 4.45 -44.27 12.70
C PRO A 263 3.75 -44.67 11.39
N VAL A 264 3.81 -45.95 11.04
CA VAL A 264 3.32 -46.53 9.76
C VAL A 264 1.84 -46.23 9.45
N GLY A 265 1.03 -45.75 10.41
CA GLY A 265 -0.37 -45.37 10.23
C GLY A 265 -0.67 -43.87 10.07
N ASP A 266 0.30 -42.97 10.32
CA ASP A 266 0.12 -41.50 10.28
C ASP A 266 0.67 -40.86 9.00
N THR A 267 1.06 -41.67 8.01
CA THR A 267 1.47 -41.17 6.70
C THR A 267 0.26 -40.56 5.99
N PRO A 268 0.32 -39.30 5.52
CA PRO A 268 -0.80 -38.69 4.82
C PRO A 268 -1.15 -39.51 3.57
N THR A 269 -2.31 -40.17 3.58
CA THR A 269 -2.79 -41.06 2.51
C THR A 269 -3.03 -40.33 1.17
N GLU A 270 -2.97 -38.99 1.16
CA GLU A 270 -3.28 -38.15 0.00
C GLU A 270 -2.06 -37.75 -0.86
N ALA A 271 -0.84 -38.20 -0.55
CA ALA A 271 0.30 -37.91 -1.42
C ALA A 271 0.23 -38.82 -2.66
N ARG A 272 -0.23 -38.29 -3.81
CA ARG A 272 -0.04 -38.95 -5.11
C ARG A 272 1.43 -39.33 -5.24
N GLY A 273 1.70 -40.62 -5.46
CA GLY A 273 3.05 -41.13 -5.67
C GLY A 273 3.76 -40.32 -6.75
N VAL A 274 4.86 -39.66 -6.38
CA VAL A 274 5.70 -38.96 -7.34
C VAL A 274 6.38 -40.05 -8.18
N PRO A 275 6.26 -40.02 -9.51
CA PRO A 275 6.97 -40.97 -10.36
C PRO A 275 8.47 -40.90 -10.05
N LEU A 276 9.05 -42.04 -9.67
CA LEU A 276 10.49 -42.16 -9.40
C LEU A 276 11.30 -42.18 -10.71
N GLU A 277 10.65 -42.43 -11.84
CA GLU A 277 11.25 -42.30 -13.16
C GLU A 277 11.17 -40.85 -13.66
N PRO A 278 12.30 -40.26 -14.08
CA PRO A 278 12.30 -38.99 -14.78
C PRO A 278 11.45 -39.10 -16.05
N LEU A 279 10.34 -38.36 -16.12
CA LEU A 279 9.53 -38.26 -17.33
C LEU A 279 10.37 -37.62 -18.44
N GLN A 280 10.84 -38.45 -19.37
CA GLN A 280 11.47 -38.01 -20.60
C GLN A 280 10.38 -37.33 -21.44
N PRO A 281 10.53 -36.06 -21.82
CA PRO A 281 9.58 -35.44 -22.74
C PRO A 281 9.65 -36.15 -24.08
N THR A 282 8.54 -36.77 -24.49
CA THR A 282 8.37 -37.30 -25.84
C THR A 282 8.46 -36.15 -26.84
N ARG A 283 9.24 -36.38 -27.89
CA ARG A 283 9.61 -35.41 -28.92
C ARG A 283 8.53 -35.25 -29.97
#